data_AF-A0A436ZQA1-F1
#
_entry.id   AF-A0A436ZQA1-F1
#
_cell.length_a   1.000
_cell.length_b   1.000
_cell.length_c   1.000
_cell.angle_alpha   90.00
_cell.angle_beta   90.00
_cell.angle_gamma   90.00
#
_symmetry.space_group_name_H-M   'P 1'
#
loop_
_entity.id
_entity.type
_entity.pdbx_description
1 polymer ?
#
loop_
_entity_poly.entity_id
_entity_poly.type
_entity_poly.pdbx_seq_one_letter_code
_entity_poly.pdbx_strand_id
1 'polypeptide(L)'
;MPKPYSKPAAPSLASKKRKRGGNNEKDNRIEEITFDRSARQEYLTGFHKRKVARIKAAQEEAEKRGREERIEQRRKLREARKEELRLHVEAVNQSLGLDRSDGSEEEEEEETGSDNDGEGAAETGNGINEESEFVDEEKFTTVTVTTMDDDDEEEEGEEDEEEGPAGDEKDTADTNKPKEKPRDKKEKEKKPKQKKKKFRYLSKAERKEDRMRDKVRRNRKKSERTGK
;
A
#
# COMPACT_ATOMS: atom_id res chain seq x y z
N MET A 1 33.52 -13.89 -31.22
CA MET A 1 33.73 -12.77 -30.28
C MET A 1 32.49 -11.87 -30.30
N PRO A 2 31.74 -11.73 -29.20
CA PRO A 2 30.57 -10.85 -29.18
C PRO A 2 31.01 -9.38 -29.17
N LYS A 3 30.39 -8.55 -30.01
CA LYS A 3 30.68 -7.11 -30.13
C LYS A 3 30.36 -6.42 -28.79
N PRO A 4 31.17 -5.46 -28.31
CA PRO A 4 30.89 -4.78 -27.05
C PRO A 4 29.61 -3.94 -27.19
N TYR A 5 28.69 -4.11 -26.25
CA TYR A 5 27.44 -3.35 -26.19
C TYR A 5 27.72 -1.84 -26.14
N SER A 6 27.31 -1.14 -27.20
CA SER A 6 27.23 0.32 -27.24
C SER A 6 26.18 0.78 -26.22
N LYS A 7 26.60 1.50 -25.17
CA LYS A 7 25.67 2.10 -24.21
C LYS A 7 24.80 3.12 -24.97
N PRO A 8 23.45 3.08 -24.87
CA PRO A 8 22.63 4.14 -25.41
C PRO A 8 23.01 5.46 -24.71
N ALA A 9 23.19 6.51 -25.50
CA ALA A 9 23.47 7.83 -24.99
C ALA A 9 22.39 8.22 -23.96
N ALA A 10 22.81 8.75 -22.81
CA ALA A 10 21.87 9.27 -21.82
C ALA A 10 20.95 10.29 -22.51
N PRO A 11 19.62 10.26 -22.26
CA PRO A 11 18.72 11.24 -22.82
C PRO A 11 19.25 12.61 -22.40
N SER A 12 19.70 13.41 -23.36
CA SER A 12 20.11 14.77 -23.11
C SER A 12 18.92 15.47 -22.44
N LEU A 13 19.13 16.00 -21.24
CA LEU A 13 18.23 16.96 -20.62
C LEU A 13 18.31 18.26 -21.43
N ALA A 14 17.88 18.21 -22.70
CA ALA A 14 17.55 19.39 -23.45
C ALA A 14 16.46 20.07 -22.64
N SER A 15 16.78 21.22 -22.06
CA SER A 15 15.84 22.10 -21.38
C SER A 15 14.80 22.50 -22.41
N LYS A 16 13.78 21.68 -22.58
CA LYS A 16 12.61 21.98 -23.39
C LYS A 16 11.99 23.18 -22.67
N LYS A 17 12.31 24.40 -23.14
CA LYS A 17 11.62 25.62 -22.73
C LYS A 17 10.16 25.33 -22.96
N ARG A 18 9.43 24.97 -21.89
CA ARG A 18 7.99 24.83 -21.95
C ARG A 18 7.50 26.19 -22.40
N LYS A 19 7.03 26.28 -23.65
CA LYS A 19 6.28 27.44 -24.13
C LYS A 19 5.11 27.54 -23.16
N ARG A 20 5.18 28.46 -22.20
CA ARG A 20 4.08 28.74 -21.29
C ARG A 20 2.94 29.17 -22.20
N GLY A 21 1.99 28.27 -22.44
CA GLY A 21 0.77 28.61 -23.16
C GLY A 21 0.09 29.72 -22.36
N GLY A 22 -0.11 30.88 -22.98
CA GLY A 22 -0.45 32.14 -22.31
C GLY A 22 -1.83 32.21 -21.64
N ASN A 23 -2.55 31.09 -21.52
CA ASN A 23 -3.88 31.04 -20.90
C ASN A 23 -3.80 30.66 -19.42
N ASN A 24 -3.16 29.55 -19.04
CA ASN A 24 -3.10 29.11 -17.63
C ASN A 24 -2.24 30.02 -16.74
N GLU A 25 -1.40 30.86 -17.34
CA GLU A 25 -0.57 31.80 -16.60
C GLU A 25 -1.36 33.00 -16.08
N LYS A 26 -2.60 33.22 -16.56
CA LYS A 26 -3.54 34.20 -16.01
C LYS A 26 -4.41 33.56 -14.93
N ASP A 27 -4.87 32.33 -15.12
CA ASP A 27 -5.73 31.62 -14.15
C ASP A 27 -5.05 31.36 -12.80
N ASN A 28 -3.71 31.24 -12.80
CA ASN A 28 -2.92 31.06 -11.57
C ASN A 28 -2.37 32.38 -10.99
N ARG A 29 -2.72 33.54 -11.56
CA ARG A 29 -2.38 34.84 -10.96
C ARG A 29 -3.44 35.14 -9.92
N ILE A 30 -3.05 34.99 -8.66
CA ILE A 30 -3.87 35.45 -7.53
C ILE A 30 -3.93 36.98 -7.63
N GLU A 31 -5.12 37.53 -7.87
CA GLU A 31 -5.34 38.96 -8.07
C GLU A 31 -5.04 39.76 -6.79
N GLU A 32 -5.34 39.19 -5.62
CA GLU A 32 -5.13 39.84 -4.32
C GLU A 32 -4.65 38.82 -3.26
N ILE A 33 -3.57 39.15 -2.55
CA ILE A 33 -3.05 38.35 -1.43
C ILE A 33 -3.47 39.02 -0.13
N THR A 34 -4.47 38.46 0.55
CA THR A 34 -4.87 38.90 1.88
C THR A 34 -3.98 38.25 2.94
N PHE A 35 -3.48 39.04 3.89
CA PHE A 35 -2.61 38.54 4.95
C PHE A 35 -3.39 38.38 6.26
N ASP A 36 -3.78 37.15 6.55
CA ASP A 36 -4.38 36.79 7.83
C ASP A 36 -3.31 36.41 8.85
N ARG A 37 -3.28 37.15 9.97
CA ARG A 37 -2.34 36.92 11.07
C ARG A 37 -2.63 35.61 11.80
N SER A 38 -3.89 35.18 11.86
CA SER A 38 -4.30 33.93 12.52
C SER A 38 -3.83 32.72 11.72
N ALA A 39 -4.10 32.69 10.41
CA ALA A 39 -3.59 31.68 9.49
C ALA A 39 -2.05 31.62 9.49
N ARG A 40 -1.36 32.76 9.63
CA ARG A 40 0.10 32.78 9.80
C ARG A 40 0.54 32.12 11.11
N GLN A 41 -0.12 32.39 12.22
CA GLN A 41 0.22 31.77 13.51
C GLN A 41 0.01 30.25 13.47
N GLU A 42 -1.08 29.79 12.86
CA GLU A 42 -1.33 28.36 12.62
C GLU A 42 -0.30 27.75 11.68
N TYR A 43 0.11 28.48 10.64
CA TYR A 43 1.19 28.05 9.76
C TYR A 43 2.53 28.00 10.50
N LEU A 44 2.85 28.92 11.41
CA LEU A 44 4.12 28.87 12.12
C LEU A 44 4.15 27.80 13.22
N THR A 45 3.04 27.52 13.88
CA THR A 45 3.00 26.54 14.99
C THR A 45 2.59 25.13 14.53
N GLY A 46 1.80 25.01 13.46
CA GLY A 46 1.21 23.78 12.96
C GLY A 46 2.12 22.91 12.07
N PHE A 47 3.44 22.92 12.27
CA PHE A 47 4.36 22.13 11.44
C PHE A 47 4.03 20.62 11.44
N HIS A 48 3.68 20.07 12.60
CA HIS A 48 3.25 18.68 12.70
C HIS A 48 1.96 18.43 11.91
N LYS A 49 0.96 19.31 12.05
CA LYS A 49 -0.30 19.25 11.28
C LYS A 49 -0.03 19.24 9.77
N ARG A 50 0.84 20.12 9.26
CA ARG A 50 1.22 20.14 7.82
C ARG A 50 2.02 18.92 7.38
N LYS A 51 2.86 18.36 8.26
CA LYS A 51 3.59 17.13 7.94
C LYS A 51 2.61 15.97 7.80
N VAL A 52 1.68 15.83 8.74
CA VAL A 52 0.63 14.81 8.69
C VAL A 52 -0.26 15.02 7.47
N ALA A 53 -0.72 16.24 7.20
CA ALA A 53 -1.52 16.55 6.02
C ALA A 53 -0.82 16.19 4.71
N ARG A 54 0.48 16.46 4.58
CA ARG A 54 1.27 16.04 3.40
C ARG A 54 1.38 14.52 3.27
N ILE A 55 1.55 13.81 4.38
CA ILE A 55 1.60 12.35 4.38
C ILE A 55 0.24 11.79 3.94
N LYS A 56 -0.85 12.31 4.51
CA LYS A 56 -2.22 11.92 4.15
C LYS A 56 -2.52 12.21 2.68
N ALA A 57 -2.21 13.42 2.19
CA ALA A 57 -2.42 13.76 0.78
C ALA A 57 -1.64 12.83 -0.16
N ALA A 58 -0.41 12.46 0.19
CA ALA A 58 0.38 11.50 -0.60
C ALA A 58 -0.21 10.08 -0.56
N GLN A 59 -0.78 9.67 0.57
CA GLN A 59 -1.50 8.39 0.70
C GLN A 59 -2.78 8.40 -0.15
N GLU A 60 -3.58 9.46 -0.03
CA GLU A 60 -4.82 9.64 -0.81
C GLU A 60 -4.56 9.67 -2.31
N GLU A 61 -3.50 10.35 -2.77
CA GLU A 61 -3.12 10.38 -4.19
C GLU A 61 -2.69 8.99 -4.68
N ALA A 62 -1.93 8.24 -3.86
CA ALA A 62 -1.54 6.88 -4.19
C ALA A 62 -2.76 5.93 -4.23
N GLU A 63 -3.71 6.09 -3.32
CA GLU A 63 -4.95 5.31 -3.31
C GLU A 63 -5.85 5.63 -4.52
N LYS A 64 -6.03 6.92 -4.85
CA LYS A 64 -6.78 7.36 -6.04
C LYS A 64 -6.18 6.77 -7.31
N ARG A 65 -4.88 6.91 -7.49
CA ARG A 65 -4.15 6.31 -8.61
C ARG A 65 -4.28 4.79 -8.64
N GLY A 66 -4.20 4.12 -7.49
CA GLY A 66 -4.38 2.68 -7.41
C GLY A 66 -5.80 2.22 -7.78
N ARG A 67 -6.83 3.01 -7.45
CA ARG A 67 -8.22 2.73 -7.87
C ARG A 67 -8.37 2.92 -9.37
N GLU A 68 -7.87 4.02 -9.92
CA GLU A 68 -7.87 4.30 -11.36
C GLU A 68 -7.16 3.19 -12.14
N GLU A 69 -5.98 2.76 -11.70
CA GLU A 69 -5.22 1.68 -12.33
C GLU A 69 -5.98 0.34 -12.29
N ARG A 70 -6.70 0.02 -11.20
CA ARG A 70 -7.54 -1.19 -11.13
C ARG A 70 -8.74 -1.13 -12.07
N ILE A 71 -9.39 0.03 -12.18
CA ILE A 71 -10.52 0.25 -13.07
C ILE A 71 -10.05 0.10 -14.53
N GLU A 72 -8.94 0.73 -14.88
CA GLU A 72 -8.33 0.59 -16.22
C GLU A 72 -7.93 -0.86 -16.53
N GLN A 73 -7.33 -1.58 -15.57
CA GLN A 73 -6.98 -2.98 -15.75
C GLN A 73 -8.22 -3.85 -15.98
N ARG A 74 -9.29 -3.63 -15.22
CA ARG A 74 -10.56 -4.33 -15.40
C ARG A 74 -11.19 -4.03 -16.74
N ARG A 75 -11.18 -2.76 -17.16
CA ARG A 75 -11.64 -2.33 -18.48
C ARG A 75 -10.88 -3.02 -19.60
N LYS A 76 -9.54 -3.02 -19.53
CA LYS A 76 -8.67 -3.71 -20.50
C LYS A 76 -8.93 -5.22 -20.57
N LEU A 77 -9.19 -5.88 -19.44
CA LEU A 77 -9.54 -7.30 -19.41
C LEU A 77 -10.91 -7.57 -20.05
N ARG A 78 -11.89 -6.70 -19.82
CA ARG A 78 -13.21 -6.79 -20.47
C ARG A 78 -13.10 -6.59 -21.97
N GLU A 79 -12.37 -5.56 -22.40
CA GLU A 79 -12.11 -5.26 -23.82
C GLU A 79 -11.38 -6.43 -24.50
N ALA A 80 -10.32 -6.98 -23.89
CA ALA A 80 -9.60 -8.13 -24.43
C ALA A 80 -10.49 -9.38 -24.57
N ARG A 81 -11.37 -9.65 -23.60
CA ARG A 81 -12.35 -10.76 -23.70
C ARG A 81 -13.36 -10.52 -24.82
N LYS A 82 -13.82 -9.28 -24.99
CA LYS A 82 -14.75 -8.91 -26.07
C LYS A 82 -14.10 -9.10 -27.44
N GLU A 83 -12.86 -8.66 -27.60
CA GLU A 83 -12.08 -8.86 -28.82
C GLU A 83 -11.84 -10.34 -29.10
N GLU A 84 -11.48 -11.14 -28.09
CA GLU A 84 -11.30 -12.59 -28.24
C GLU A 84 -12.59 -13.28 -28.67
N LEU A 85 -13.73 -12.93 -28.05
CA LEU A 85 -15.04 -13.44 -28.44
C LEU A 85 -15.40 -13.04 -29.88
N ARG A 86 -15.17 -11.78 -30.25
CA ARG A 86 -15.42 -11.28 -31.62
C ARG A 86 -14.59 -12.06 -32.64
N LEU A 87 -13.29 -12.23 -32.40
CA LEU A 87 -12.41 -13.01 -33.27
C LEU A 87 -12.82 -14.48 -33.33
N HIS A 88 -13.27 -15.06 -32.22
CA HIS A 88 -13.74 -16.43 -32.19
C HIS A 88 -15.02 -16.62 -33.01
N VAL A 89 -16.00 -15.72 -32.85
CA VAL A 89 -17.24 -15.73 -33.64
C VAL A 89 -16.92 -15.55 -35.13
N GLU A 90 -16.03 -14.61 -35.48
CA GLU A 90 -15.57 -14.42 -36.85
C GLU A 90 -14.92 -15.70 -37.41
N ALA A 91 -14.02 -16.34 -36.66
CA ALA A 91 -13.38 -17.58 -37.07
C ALA A 91 -14.37 -18.75 -37.24
N VAL A 92 -15.37 -18.86 -36.36
CA VAL A 92 -16.44 -19.87 -36.47
C VAL A 92 -17.31 -19.61 -37.70
N ASN A 93 -17.71 -18.36 -37.93
CA ASN A 93 -18.50 -17.97 -39.10
C ASN A 93 -17.75 -18.25 -40.42
N GLN A 94 -16.46 -17.96 -40.47
CA GLN A 94 -15.58 -18.32 -41.59
C GLN A 94 -15.52 -19.84 -41.81
N SER A 95 -15.38 -20.63 -40.74
CA SER A 95 -15.32 -22.09 -40.83
C SER A 95 -16.63 -22.73 -41.33
N LEU A 96 -17.77 -22.13 -40.99
CA LEU A 96 -19.09 -22.56 -41.42
C LEU A 96 -19.48 -22.03 -42.81
N GLY A 97 -18.63 -21.22 -43.45
CA GLY A 97 -18.92 -20.59 -44.74
C GLY A 97 -20.10 -19.61 -44.68
N LEU A 98 -20.44 -19.11 -43.48
CA LEU A 98 -21.50 -18.15 -43.22
C LEU A 98 -21.02 -16.71 -43.41
N ASP A 99 -20.11 -16.49 -44.36
CA ASP A 99 -19.58 -15.17 -44.73
C ASP A 99 -20.67 -14.42 -45.56
N ARG A 100 -21.82 -14.19 -44.93
CA ARG A 100 -22.94 -13.50 -45.54
C ARG A 100 -22.70 -11.99 -45.45
N SER A 101 -22.49 -11.42 -46.62
CA SER A 101 -22.55 -10.00 -47.01
C SER A 101 -23.89 -9.30 -46.65
N ASP A 102 -24.43 -9.51 -45.45
CA ASP A 102 -25.71 -8.92 -45.02
C ASP A 102 -25.58 -8.26 -43.64
N GLY A 103 -25.09 -7.03 -43.65
CA GLY A 103 -25.93 -5.90 -43.28
C GLY A 103 -26.45 -5.74 -41.85
N SER A 104 -26.16 -6.61 -40.89
CA SER A 104 -26.41 -6.29 -39.48
C SER A 104 -25.13 -5.80 -38.82
N GLU A 105 -24.86 -4.50 -39.00
CA GLU A 105 -24.16 -3.73 -37.96
C GLU A 105 -25.01 -3.89 -36.69
N GLU A 106 -24.70 -4.93 -35.92
CA GLU A 106 -25.19 -5.08 -34.56
C GLU A 106 -24.59 -3.89 -33.82
N GLU A 107 -25.38 -2.82 -33.70
CA GLU A 107 -25.11 -1.68 -32.84
C GLU A 107 -24.74 -2.27 -31.49
N GLU A 108 -23.44 -2.33 -31.21
CA GLU A 108 -22.92 -2.54 -29.88
C GLU A 108 -23.41 -1.34 -29.07
N GLU A 109 -24.61 -1.45 -28.52
CA GLU A 109 -25.11 -0.58 -27.48
C GLU A 109 -24.01 -0.57 -26.42
N GLU A 110 -23.27 0.54 -26.36
CA GLU A 110 -22.45 0.88 -25.22
C GLU A 110 -23.41 0.99 -24.04
N GLU A 111 -23.66 -0.13 -23.38
CA GLU A 111 -24.14 -0.14 -22.02
C GLU A 111 -23.02 0.51 -21.20
N THR A 112 -23.05 1.84 -21.15
CA THR A 112 -22.32 2.63 -20.17
C THR A 112 -22.99 2.32 -18.83
N GLY A 113 -22.72 1.11 -18.32
CA GLY A 113 -23.00 0.71 -16.96
C GLY A 113 -22.22 1.67 -16.07
N SER A 114 -22.89 2.76 -15.72
CA SER A 114 -22.54 3.64 -14.61
C SER A 114 -22.68 2.79 -13.35
N ASP A 115 -21.71 1.92 -13.12
CA ASP A 115 -21.51 1.15 -11.89
C ASP A 115 -21.19 2.15 -10.77
N ASN A 116 -22.25 2.77 -10.25
CA ASN A 116 -22.36 3.18 -8.87
C ASN A 116 -22.45 1.91 -8.00
N ASP A 117 -21.43 1.05 -8.08
CA ASP A 117 -21.35 -0.18 -7.31
C ASP A 117 -20.51 0.08 -6.07
N GLY A 118 -21.15 0.80 -5.17
CA GLY A 118 -20.63 1.20 -3.88
C GLY A 118 -21.76 1.45 -2.89
N GLU A 119 -22.90 0.74 -3.02
CA GLU A 119 -23.96 0.63 -2.01
C GLU A 119 -25.01 -0.37 -2.50
N GLY A 120 -24.74 -1.66 -2.28
CA GLY A 120 -25.59 -2.76 -2.73
C GLY A 120 -25.58 -3.94 -1.75
N ALA A 121 -25.36 -3.69 -0.47
CA ALA A 121 -25.83 -4.56 0.59
C ALA A 121 -27.07 -3.87 1.17
N ALA A 122 -28.20 -4.04 0.48
CA ALA A 122 -29.49 -3.80 1.09
C ALA A 122 -29.60 -4.78 2.26
N GLU A 123 -29.29 -4.27 3.44
CA GLU A 123 -29.54 -4.85 4.75
C GLU A 123 -31.06 -5.00 4.91
N THR A 124 -31.63 -5.98 4.22
CA THR A 124 -32.94 -6.54 4.56
C THR A 124 -32.70 -7.48 5.74
N GLY A 125 -32.87 -6.93 6.93
CA GLY A 125 -32.62 -7.61 8.18
C GLY A 125 -33.41 -8.89 8.40
N ASN A 126 -32.83 -9.78 9.20
CA ASN A 126 -33.31 -10.01 10.57
C ASN A 126 -32.40 -11.01 11.31
N GLY A 127 -31.89 -10.60 12.47
CA GLY A 127 -31.50 -11.50 13.56
C GLY A 127 -30.00 -11.81 13.65
N ILE A 128 -29.43 -11.48 14.81
CA ILE A 128 -28.03 -11.58 15.26
C ILE A 128 -27.45 -13.02 15.26
N ASN A 129 -28.13 -13.99 14.63
CA ASN A 129 -27.73 -15.40 14.54
C ASN A 129 -27.92 -15.90 13.09
N GLU A 130 -27.08 -15.44 12.18
CA GLU A 130 -27.07 -15.96 10.80
C GLU A 130 -26.23 -17.25 10.76
N GLU A 131 -26.90 -18.39 10.49
CA GLU A 131 -26.23 -19.66 10.23
C GLU A 131 -26.07 -19.82 8.71
N SER A 132 -24.82 -19.98 8.26
CA SER A 132 -24.50 -20.22 6.86
C SER A 132 -23.96 -21.63 6.66
N GLU A 133 -24.64 -22.42 5.84
CA GLU A 133 -24.26 -23.79 5.52
C GLU A 133 -23.33 -23.81 4.30
N PHE A 134 -22.11 -24.32 4.48
CA PHE A 134 -21.16 -24.55 3.41
C PHE A 134 -21.04 -26.05 3.14
N VAL A 135 -21.30 -26.42 1.89
CA VAL A 135 -21.20 -27.80 1.40
C VAL A 135 -20.05 -27.90 0.42
N ASP A 136 -18.97 -28.55 0.84
CA ASP A 136 -17.91 -29.02 -0.04
C ASP A 136 -18.17 -30.50 -0.38
N GLU A 137 -17.64 -30.98 -1.51
CA GLU A 137 -17.86 -32.34 -2.06
C GLU A 137 -17.59 -33.50 -1.07
N GLU A 138 -16.87 -33.24 0.01
CA GLU A 138 -16.51 -34.22 1.04
C GLU A 138 -16.82 -33.77 2.48
N LYS A 139 -17.26 -32.52 2.71
CA LYS A 139 -17.43 -31.95 4.06
C LYS A 139 -18.58 -30.94 4.13
N PHE A 140 -19.37 -31.05 5.21
CA PHE A 140 -20.41 -30.10 5.56
C PHE A 140 -19.94 -29.29 6.78
N THR A 141 -19.88 -27.96 6.65
CA THR A 141 -19.51 -27.07 7.75
C THR A 141 -20.51 -25.92 7.85
N THR A 142 -21.06 -25.70 9.04
CA THR A 142 -21.97 -24.59 9.33
C THR A 142 -21.22 -23.53 10.12
N VAL A 143 -21.26 -22.28 9.65
CA VAL A 143 -20.64 -21.13 10.32
C VAL A 143 -21.75 -20.24 10.87
N THR A 144 -21.73 -20.01 12.19
CA THR A 144 -22.66 -19.13 12.90
C THR A 144 -21.94 -17.85 13.32
N VAL A 145 -22.52 -16.68 13.02
CA VAL A 145 -21.95 -15.38 13.40
C VAL A 145 -22.77 -14.83 14.56
N THR A 146 -22.17 -14.75 15.75
CA THR A 146 -22.75 -14.11 16.94
C THR A 146 -21.98 -12.83 17.28
N THR A 147 -22.67 -11.77 17.70
CA THR A 147 -22.02 -10.56 18.23
C THR A 147 -21.52 -10.86 19.64
N MET A 148 -20.22 -10.67 19.89
CA MET A 148 -19.69 -10.60 21.25
C MET A 148 -20.11 -9.24 21.82
N ASP A 149 -21.19 -9.20 22.58
CA ASP A 149 -21.49 -8.07 23.46
C ASP A 149 -20.57 -8.21 24.69
N ASP A 150 -19.62 -7.28 24.83
CA ASP A 150 -18.60 -7.26 25.89
C ASP A 150 -19.18 -6.95 27.31
N ASP A 151 -20.50 -7.02 27.50
CA ASP A 151 -21.22 -6.62 28.73
C ASP A 151 -22.06 -7.74 29.38
N ASP A 152 -22.06 -8.98 28.85
CA ASP A 152 -22.81 -10.13 29.40
C ASP A 152 -21.88 -11.21 30.01
N GLU A 153 -20.73 -10.79 30.55
CA GLU A 153 -19.79 -11.63 31.32
C GLU A 153 -20.09 -11.62 32.83
N GLU A 154 -21.32 -11.25 33.22
CA GLU A 154 -21.77 -11.29 34.62
C GLU A 154 -23.19 -11.85 34.67
N GLU A 155 -23.33 -13.17 34.88
CA GLU A 155 -24.03 -13.73 36.06
C GLU A 155 -24.27 -15.25 35.88
N GLU A 156 -23.84 -16.00 36.91
CA GLU A 156 -24.00 -17.44 37.16
C GLU A 156 -22.91 -18.38 36.55
N GLY A 157 -21.97 -18.94 37.32
CA GLY A 157 -21.90 -19.01 38.77
C GLY A 157 -20.53 -19.50 39.24
N GLU A 158 -20.19 -18.94 40.39
CA GLU A 158 -19.03 -19.07 41.24
C GLU A 158 -18.65 -20.52 41.56
N GLU A 159 -17.36 -20.81 41.64
CA GLU A 159 -16.74 -21.19 42.92
C GLU A 159 -15.20 -21.16 42.82
N ASP A 160 -14.67 -20.30 43.70
CA ASP A 160 -13.37 -20.35 44.37
C ASP A 160 -12.05 -20.14 43.61
N GLU A 161 -11.10 -19.37 44.10
CA GLU A 161 -11.01 -18.24 45.04
C GLU A 161 -9.49 -17.92 45.11
N GLU A 162 -9.17 -16.68 45.48
CA GLU A 162 -7.88 -16.21 46.04
C GLU A 162 -6.62 -16.11 45.13
N GLU A 163 -5.86 -15.02 45.11
CA GLU A 163 -5.94 -13.66 45.67
C GLU A 163 -4.94 -12.80 44.87
N GLY A 164 -5.22 -11.49 44.75
CA GLY A 164 -4.30 -10.45 44.27
C GLY A 164 -3.25 -10.04 45.34
N PRO A 165 -2.73 -8.79 45.37
CA PRO A 165 -3.26 -7.57 44.73
C PRO A 165 -2.22 -6.66 44.00
N ALA A 166 -2.78 -5.70 43.25
CA ALA A 166 -2.39 -4.28 43.03
C ALA A 166 -0.91 -3.93 42.69
N GLY A 167 -0.57 -2.98 41.82
CA GLY A 167 -1.31 -1.86 41.24
C GLY A 167 -0.33 -0.68 41.06
N ASP A 168 -0.59 0.10 40.02
CA ASP A 168 -0.26 1.52 39.85
C ASP A 168 1.17 1.98 39.48
N GLU A 169 1.18 3.23 39.00
CA GLU A 169 2.00 3.81 37.96
C GLU A 169 3.29 4.50 38.47
N LYS A 170 4.07 4.93 37.48
CA LYS A 170 4.83 6.19 37.43
C LYS A 170 6.19 6.28 38.17
N ASP A 171 7.17 6.35 37.27
CA ASP A 171 8.13 7.45 37.13
C ASP A 171 9.35 7.58 38.07
N THR A 172 10.41 7.99 37.38
CA THR A 172 11.65 8.64 37.84
C THR A 172 12.81 7.78 38.36
N ALA A 173 13.88 7.83 37.54
CA ALA A 173 15.23 8.25 37.90
C ALA A 173 15.97 7.61 39.11
N ASP A 174 17.07 6.95 38.76
CA ASP A 174 18.39 7.04 39.42
C ASP A 174 18.49 6.74 40.92
N THR A 175 19.17 5.64 41.29
CA THR A 175 20.37 5.68 42.16
C THR A 175 20.97 4.30 42.44
N ASN A 176 22.31 4.29 42.53
CA ASN A 176 23.21 3.20 42.88
C ASN A 176 23.15 2.79 44.37
N LYS A 177 23.10 1.49 44.71
CA LYS A 177 24.11 0.76 45.56
C LYS A 177 23.72 -0.71 45.83
N PRO A 178 24.69 -1.58 46.19
CA PRO A 178 24.64 -3.03 46.03
C PRO A 178 24.21 -3.77 47.30
N LYS A 179 23.63 -4.98 47.15
CA LYS A 179 23.65 -6.01 48.19
C LYS A 179 23.80 -7.42 47.59
N GLU A 180 24.98 -7.95 47.84
CA GLU A 180 25.36 -9.31 48.29
C GLU A 180 24.55 -10.54 47.85
N LYS A 181 25.30 -11.54 47.36
CA LYS A 181 24.87 -12.93 47.10
C LYS A 181 24.92 -13.77 48.38
N PRO A 182 24.16 -14.88 48.45
CA PRO A 182 24.80 -16.21 48.31
C PRO A 182 24.03 -17.10 47.29
N ARG A 183 24.69 -17.81 46.37
CA ARG A 183 25.08 -19.25 46.46
C ARG A 183 23.89 -20.09 46.95
N ASP A 184 23.22 -20.96 46.18
CA ASP A 184 23.66 -21.94 45.20
C ASP A 184 22.48 -22.33 44.29
N LYS A 185 22.74 -22.68 43.02
CA LYS A 185 21.89 -23.59 42.21
C LYS A 185 22.58 -23.92 40.89
N LYS A 186 23.09 -25.15 40.83
CA LYS A 186 23.32 -26.05 39.68
C LYS A 186 23.62 -25.39 38.33
N GLU A 187 24.84 -25.61 37.84
CA GLU A 187 25.22 -25.43 36.43
C GLU A 187 24.24 -26.19 35.52
N LYS A 188 23.27 -25.46 34.99
CA LYS A 188 22.63 -25.85 33.73
C LYS A 188 23.49 -25.25 32.63
N GLU A 189 24.11 -26.11 31.83
CA GLU A 189 24.80 -25.71 30.60
C GLU A 189 23.89 -24.77 29.79
N LYS A 190 24.25 -23.48 29.77
CA LYS A 190 23.47 -22.47 29.07
C LYS A 190 23.71 -22.66 27.58
N LYS A 191 22.74 -23.24 26.86
CA LYS A 191 22.72 -23.23 25.39
C LYS A 191 22.98 -21.78 24.92
N PRO A 192 23.90 -21.55 23.95
CA PRO A 192 24.28 -20.21 23.56
C PRO A 192 23.06 -19.46 23.04
N LYS A 193 22.69 -18.37 23.73
CA LYS A 193 21.58 -17.50 23.31
C LYS A 193 21.85 -17.02 21.89
N GLN A 194 20.92 -17.28 20.97
CA GLN A 194 21.02 -16.79 19.60
C GLN A 194 21.09 -15.26 19.64
N LYS A 195 22.18 -14.70 19.09
CA LYS A 195 22.37 -13.24 19.05
C LYS A 195 21.25 -12.63 18.21
N LYS A 196 20.58 -11.61 18.75
CA LYS A 196 19.54 -10.85 18.03
C LYS A 196 20.07 -10.48 16.64
N LYS A 197 19.30 -10.80 15.59
CA LYS A 197 19.66 -10.46 14.21
C LYS A 197 19.79 -8.94 14.14
N LYS A 198 20.97 -8.45 13.75
CA LYS A 198 21.19 -7.02 13.54
C LYS A 198 20.38 -6.64 12.29
N PHE A 199 19.23 -6.00 12.47
CA PHE A 199 18.50 -5.39 11.38
C PHE A 199 19.47 -4.41 10.70
N ARG A 200 19.63 -4.60 9.40
CA ARG A 200 20.45 -3.72 8.57
C ARG A 200 19.58 -3.34 7.41
N TYR A 201 19.56 -2.04 7.11
CA TYR A 201 18.75 -1.48 6.03
C TYR A 201 19.02 -2.10 4.66
N LEU A 202 20.21 -2.67 4.48
CA LEU A 202 20.63 -3.32 3.24
C LEU A 202 21.34 -4.64 3.53
N SER A 203 21.15 -5.59 2.62
CA SER A 203 21.83 -6.88 2.61
C SER A 203 23.36 -6.69 2.48
N LYS A 204 24.14 -7.72 2.83
CA LYS A 204 25.61 -7.66 2.66
C LYS A 204 26.01 -7.45 1.19
N ALA A 205 25.22 -7.96 0.25
CA ALA A 205 25.46 -7.83 -1.18
C ALA A 205 25.20 -6.39 -1.66
N GLU A 206 24.03 -5.83 -1.34
CA GLU A 206 23.67 -4.44 -1.66
C GLU A 206 24.69 -3.43 -1.11
N ARG A 207 25.12 -3.62 0.14
CA ARG A 207 26.16 -2.74 0.73
C ARG A 207 27.49 -2.82 -0.03
N LYS A 208 27.84 -3.97 -0.59
CA LYS A 208 29.06 -4.11 -1.41
C LYS A 208 28.89 -3.37 -2.73
N GLU A 209 27.73 -3.49 -3.37
CA GLU A 209 27.43 -2.78 -4.61
C GLU A 209 27.47 -1.27 -4.44
N ASP A 210 26.84 -0.73 -3.39
CA ASP A 210 26.85 0.70 -3.11
C ASP A 210 28.26 1.21 -2.83
N ARG A 211 29.06 0.47 -2.05
CA ARG A 211 30.47 0.80 -1.83
C ARG A 211 31.27 0.83 -3.13
N MET A 212 30.99 -0.10 -4.05
CA MET A 212 31.65 -0.14 -5.36
C MET A 212 31.21 1.06 -6.22
N ARG A 213 29.91 1.36 -6.27
CA ARG A 213 29.36 2.54 -6.99
C ARG A 213 29.95 3.84 -6.47
N ASP A 214 30.04 4.00 -5.15
CA ASP A 214 30.61 5.19 -4.52
C ASP A 214 32.11 5.31 -4.78
N LYS A 215 32.86 4.19 -4.79
CA LYS A 215 34.27 4.18 -5.15
C LYS A 215 34.47 4.63 -6.60
N VAL A 216 33.65 4.12 -7.53
CA VAL A 216 33.69 4.54 -8.95
C VAL A 216 33.36 6.03 -9.08
N ARG A 217 32.29 6.51 -8.43
CA ARG A 217 31.91 7.93 -8.42
C ARG A 217 33.02 8.82 -7.87
N ARG A 218 33.66 8.41 -6.77
CA ARG A 218 34.76 9.16 -6.15
C ARG A 218 35.98 9.21 -7.06
N ASN A 219 36.34 8.09 -7.68
CA ASN A 219 37.48 8.02 -8.61
C ASN A 219 37.24 8.89 -9.85
N ARG A 220 36.02 8.86 -10.42
CA ARG A 220 35.62 9.74 -11.52
C ARG A 220 35.73 11.22 -11.15
N LYS A 221 35.17 11.61 -10.00
CA LYS A 221 35.29 12.99 -9.51
C LYS A 221 36.75 13.39 -9.24
N LYS A 222 37.60 12.45 -8.81
CA LYS A 222 39.03 12.71 -8.60
C LYS A 222 39.75 12.93 -9.93
N SER A 223 39.53 12.07 -10.94
CA SER A 223 40.13 12.24 -12.26
C SER A 223 39.67 13.53 -12.95
N GLU A 224 38.41 13.91 -12.80
CA GLU A 224 37.87 15.19 -13.31
C GLU A 224 38.53 16.41 -12.63
N ARG A 225 38.98 16.27 -11.37
CA ARG A 225 39.70 17.32 -10.64
C ARG A 225 41.19 17.40 -10.94
N THR A 226 41.83 16.25 -11.19
CA THR A 226 43.28 16.17 -11.43
C THR A 226 43.65 16.19 -12.92
N GLY A 227 42.66 16.09 -13.81
CA GLY A 227 42.81 16.14 -15.26
C GLY A 227 42.64 17.54 -15.85
N LYS A 228 42.89 18.58 -15.06
CA LYS A 228 42.95 19.98 -15.49
C LYS A 228 44.26 20.58 -15.04
#